data_AF-A0A232EFH4-F1
#
_entry.id   AF-A0A232EFH4-F1
#
_cell.length_a   1.000
_cell.length_b   1.000
_cell.length_c   1.000
_cell.angle_alpha   90.00
_cell.angle_beta   90.00
_cell.angle_gamma   90.00
#
_symmetry.space_group_name_H-M   'P 1'
#
loop_
_entity.id
_entity.type
_entity.pdbx_description
1 polymer ?
#
loop_
_entity_poly.entity_id
_entity_poly.type
_entity_poly.pdbx_seq_one_letter_code
_entity_poly.pdbx_strand_id
1 'polypeptide(L)'
;MENMVAECLQLAKLLEEAEKLLHSAVADSTTIARWNKQFTLSLKTFRKVLSNKRLIVHEKQSILCTTAKIECIKARFDVMTRRKSDGGLQVQKKKIIDRV
;
A
#
# COMPACT_ATOMS: atom_id res chain seq x y z
N MET A 1 0.34 -0.04 -26.57
CA MET A 1 0.21 -1.05 -25.50
C MET A 1 1.27 -0.85 -24.44
N GLU A 2 2.51 -0.52 -24.87
CA GLU A 2 3.62 -0.07 -24.02
C GLU A 2 3.22 0.92 -22.92
N ASN A 3 2.26 1.81 -23.18
CA ASN A 3 1.83 2.80 -22.21
C ASN A 3 1.15 2.21 -20.95
N MET A 4 0.30 1.18 -21.06
CA MET A 4 -0.43 0.64 -19.90
C MET A 4 0.47 -0.10 -18.92
N VAL A 5 1.43 -0.86 -19.43
CA VAL A 5 2.41 -1.58 -18.59
C VAL A 5 3.31 -0.56 -17.91
N ALA A 6 3.82 0.43 -18.66
CA ALA A 6 4.66 1.49 -18.12
C ALA A 6 3.95 2.29 -17.01
N GLU A 7 2.68 2.68 -17.23
CA GLU A 7 1.85 3.34 -16.21
C GLU A 7 1.67 2.47 -14.96
N CYS A 8 1.46 1.15 -15.11
CA CYS A 8 1.38 0.25 -13.95
C CYS A 8 2.68 0.22 -13.16
N LEU A 9 3.83 0.17 -13.84
CA LEU A 9 5.15 0.17 -13.22
C LEU A 9 5.45 1.51 -12.53
N GLN A 10 5.06 2.64 -13.12
CA GLN A 10 5.18 3.95 -12.50
C GLN A 10 4.31 4.05 -11.24
N LEU A 11 3.06 3.59 -11.30
CA LEU A 11 2.18 3.55 -10.14
C LEU A 11 2.74 2.66 -9.04
N ALA A 12 3.33 1.51 -9.37
CA ALA A 12 3.98 0.64 -8.40
C ALA A 12 5.15 1.32 -7.69
N LYS A 13 6.02 2.04 -8.44
CA LYS A 13 7.10 2.84 -7.84
C LYS A 13 6.58 3.89 -6.86
N LEU A 14 5.48 4.58 -7.20
CA LEU A 14 4.86 5.55 -6.29
C LEU A 14 4.38 4.88 -4.99
N LEU A 15 3.75 3.71 -5.09
CA LEU A 15 3.26 2.96 -3.92
C LEU A 15 4.40 2.44 -3.03
N GLU A 16 5.52 2.05 -3.64
CA GLU A 16 6.75 1.68 -2.91
C GLU A 16 7.31 2.84 -2.10
N GLU A 17 7.43 4.03 -2.71
CA GLU A 17 7.91 5.22 -2.02
C GLU A 17 6.92 5.68 -0.93
N ALA A 18 5.62 5.58 -1.20
CA ALA A 18 4.60 5.91 -0.22
C ALA A 18 4.72 5.05 1.05
N GLU A 19 4.94 3.74 0.92
CA GLU A 19 5.11 2.89 2.09
C GLU A 19 6.35 3.26 2.91
N LYS A 20 7.47 3.56 2.25
CA LYS A 20 8.70 4.02 2.94
C LYS A 20 8.46 5.32 3.71
N LEU A 21 7.78 6.29 3.09
CA LEU A 21 7.47 7.58 3.73
C LEU A 21 6.51 7.41 4.91
N LEU A 22 5.50 6.55 4.79
CA LEU A 22 4.53 6.31 5.86
C LEU A 22 5.11 5.46 6.99
N HIS A 23 6.13 4.65 6.70
CA HIS A 23 6.90 3.92 7.69
C HIS A 23 7.71 4.88 8.56
N SER A 24 8.41 5.85 7.95
CA SER A 24 9.27 6.80 8.66
C SER A 24 8.53 7.96 9.31
N ALA A 25 7.34 8.32 8.82
CA ALA A 25 6.57 9.45 9.32
C ALA A 25 5.50 9.08 10.36
N VAL A 26 5.18 10.03 11.23
CA VAL A 26 3.92 10.03 12.00
C VAL A 26 2.80 10.50 11.07
N ALA A 27 2.24 9.57 10.29
CA ALA A 27 1.09 9.83 9.45
C ALA A 27 -0.20 9.82 10.27
N ASP A 28 -1.08 10.80 10.05
CA ASP A 28 -2.41 10.83 10.65
C ASP A 28 -3.33 9.74 10.05
N SER A 29 -4.44 9.47 10.73
CA SER A 29 -5.41 8.44 10.34
C SER A 29 -6.05 8.68 8.97
N THR A 30 -6.24 9.93 8.57
CA THR A 30 -6.82 10.30 7.28
C THR A 30 -5.84 10.01 6.15
N THR A 31 -4.57 10.36 6.34
CA THR A 31 -3.47 10.06 5.42
C THR A 31 -3.32 8.55 5.24
N ILE A 32 -3.35 7.80 6.34
CA ILE A 32 -3.33 6.33 6.31
C ILE A 32 -4.51 5.76 5.50
N ALA A 33 -5.74 6.23 5.77
CA ALA A 33 -6.93 5.76 5.07
C ALA A 33 -6.89 6.05 3.56
N ARG A 34 -6.40 7.23 3.17
CA ARG A 34 -6.21 7.61 1.76
C ARG A 34 -5.24 6.68 1.05
N TRP A 35 -4.09 6.39 1.65
CA TRP A 35 -3.12 5.48 1.06
C TRP A 35 -3.63 4.04 0.99
N ASN A 36 -4.36 3.55 2.00
CA ASN A 36 -4.97 2.22 1.91
C ASN A 36 -5.99 2.10 0.76
N LYS A 37 -6.80 3.15 0.57
CA LYS A 37 -7.69 3.26 -0.59
C LYS A 37 -6.90 3.26 -1.90
N GLN A 38 -5.79 3.99 -1.96
CA GLN A 38 -4.94 4.05 -3.15
C GLN A 38 -4.33 2.68 -3.48
N PHE A 39 -3.74 1.97 -2.52
CA PHE A 39 -3.26 0.59 -2.71
C PHE A 39 -4.34 -0.33 -3.29
N THR A 40 -5.55 -0.25 -2.72
CA THR A 40 -6.69 -1.08 -3.15
C THR A 40 -7.11 -0.78 -4.60
N LEU A 41 -7.15 0.50 -4.98
CA LEU A 41 -7.49 0.92 -6.34
C LEU A 41 -6.41 0.48 -7.34
N SER A 42 -5.13 0.67 -7.00
CA SER A 42 -4.02 0.25 -7.86
C SER A 42 -4.01 -1.25 -8.12
N LEU A 43 -4.26 -2.08 -7.10
CA LEU A 43 -4.36 -3.53 -7.28
C LEU A 43 -5.54 -3.93 -8.19
N LYS A 44 -6.69 -3.24 -8.08
CA LYS A 44 -7.81 -3.44 -9.01
C LYS A 44 -7.40 -3.08 -10.44
N THR A 45 -6.68 -1.98 -10.63
CA THR A 45 -6.16 -1.56 -11.93
C THR A 45 -5.23 -2.62 -12.52
N PHE A 46 -4.26 -3.12 -11.75
CA PHE A 46 -3.31 -4.13 -12.25
C PHE A 46 -4.01 -5.42 -12.67
N ARG A 47 -5.00 -5.90 -11.89
CA ARG A 47 -5.81 -7.07 -12.26
C ARG A 47 -6.62 -6.85 -13.53
N LYS A 48 -7.15 -5.63 -13.73
CA LYS A 48 -7.83 -5.25 -14.97
C LYS A 48 -6.87 -5.28 -16.17
N VAL A 49 -5.65 -4.77 -15.99
CA VAL A 49 -4.63 -4.79 -17.04
C VAL A 49 -4.21 -6.23 -17.35
N LEU A 50 -4.01 -7.10 -16.35
CA LEU A 50 -3.73 -8.53 -16.56
C LEU A 50 -4.80 -9.28 -17.35
N SER A 51 -6.06 -8.86 -17.25
CA SER A 51 -7.18 -9.44 -18.00
C SER A 51 -7.16 -9.06 -19.49
N ASN A 52 -6.27 -8.16 -19.91
CA ASN A 52 -6.15 -7.75 -21.30
C ASN A 52 -5.46 -8.85 -22.15
N LYS A 53 -6.22 -9.42 -23.09
CA LYS A 53 -5.75 -10.48 -24.00
C LYS A 53 -4.64 -10.03 -24.96
N ARG A 54 -4.47 -8.72 -25.16
CA ARG A 54 -3.48 -8.18 -26.10
C ARG A 54 -2.05 -8.18 -25.52
N LEU A 55 -1.89 -8.29 -24.20
CA LEU A 55 -0.58 -8.31 -23.56
C LEU A 55 0.21 -9.55 -23.96
N ILE A 56 1.48 -9.35 -24.30
CA ILE A 56 2.41 -10.45 -24.54
C ILE A 56 2.80 -11.11 -23.21
N VAL A 57 3.33 -12.34 -23.27
CA VAL A 57 3.67 -13.13 -22.09
C VAL A 57 4.58 -12.37 -21.12
N HIS A 58 5.61 -11.70 -21.64
CA HIS A 58 6.54 -10.91 -20.82
C HIS A 58 5.86 -9.75 -20.08
N GLU A 59 4.95 -9.02 -20.73
CA GLU A 59 4.19 -7.94 -20.09
C GLU A 59 3.28 -8.48 -18.98
N LYS A 60 2.61 -9.61 -19.22
CA LYS A 60 1.79 -10.27 -18.19
C LYS A 60 2.62 -10.67 -16.99
N GLN A 61 3.79 -11.26 -17.22
CA GLN A 61 4.67 -11.69 -16.14
C GLN A 61 5.20 -10.49 -15.33
N SER A 62 5.54 -9.39 -16.01
CA SER A 62 5.94 -8.14 -15.38
C SER A 62 4.84 -7.56 -14.49
N ILE A 63 3.60 -7.47 -14.98
CA ILE A 63 2.48 -6.95 -14.19
C ILE A 63 2.12 -7.91 -13.05
N LEU A 64 2.20 -9.23 -13.26
CA LEU A 64 1.90 -10.22 -12.23
C LEU A 64 2.90 -10.13 -11.07
N CYS A 65 4.20 -10.05 -11.38
CA CYS A 65 5.25 -9.82 -10.39
C CYS A 65 5.04 -8.50 -9.62
N THR A 66 4.73 -7.43 -10.36
CA THR A 66 4.44 -6.10 -9.78
C THR A 66 3.22 -6.15 -8.85
N THR A 67 2.16 -6.85 -9.25
CA THR A 67 0.93 -7.00 -8.45
C THR A 67 1.25 -7.70 -7.14
N ALA A 68 1.95 -8.83 -7.17
CA ALA A 68 2.34 -9.57 -5.97
C ALA A 68 3.21 -8.73 -5.02
N LYS A 69 4.14 -7.94 -5.57
CA LYS A 69 4.96 -7.00 -4.78
C LYS A 69 4.09 -5.97 -4.07
N ILE A 70 3.14 -5.35 -4.76
CA ILE A 70 2.25 -4.34 -4.16
C ILE A 70 1.28 -4.96 -3.15
N GLU A 71 0.81 -6.20 -3.36
CA GLU A 71 0.02 -6.92 -2.35
C GLU A 71 0.81 -7.14 -1.05
N CYS A 72 2.08 -7.51 -1.16
CA CYS A 72 2.98 -7.65 0.00
C CYS A 72 3.20 -6.32 0.73
N ILE A 73 3.43 -5.23 -0.01
CA ILE A 73 3.58 -3.88 0.57
C ILE A 73 2.30 -3.46 1.29
N LYS A 74 1.13 -3.66 0.67
CA LYS A 74 -0.16 -3.35 1.31
C LYS A 74 -0.35 -4.17 2.60
N ALA A 75 -0.02 -5.46 2.58
CA ALA A 75 -0.14 -6.30 3.78
C ALA A 75 0.76 -5.80 4.92
N ARG A 76 2.01 -5.43 4.62
CA ARG A 76 2.92 -4.78 5.58
C ARG A 76 2.32 -3.47 6.11
N PHE A 77 1.79 -2.63 5.23
CA PHE A 77 1.14 -1.38 5.58
C PHE A 77 -0.04 -1.58 6.54
N ASP A 78 -0.92 -2.54 6.25
CA ASP A 78 -2.05 -2.89 7.11
C ASP A 78 -1.61 -3.37 8.51
N VAL A 79 -0.50 -4.11 8.62
CA VAL A 79 0.05 -4.52 9.93
C VAL A 79 0.58 -3.32 10.72
N MET A 80 1.31 -2.41 10.07
CA MET A 80 1.89 -1.24 10.72
C MET A 80 0.82 -0.29 11.27
N THR A 81 -0.23 -0.07 10.48
CA THR A 81 -1.32 0.83 10.85
C THR A 81 -2.10 0.31 12.06
N ARG A 82 -2.33 -1.01 12.15
CA ARG A 82 -2.93 -1.65 13.34
C ARG A 82 -2.08 -1.50 14.61
N ARG A 83 -0.75 -1.64 14.49
CA ARG A 83 0.17 -1.45 15.64
C ARG A 83 0.17 -0.02 16.16
N LYS A 84 0.09 0.98 15.28
CA LYS A 84 0.02 2.40 15.68
C LYS A 84 -1.31 2.74 16.40
N SER A 85 -2.43 2.11 16.00
CA SER A 85 -3.72 2.28 16.69
C SER A 85 -3.76 1.66 18.09
N ASP A 86 -3.10 0.51 18.32
CA ASP A 86 -3.07 -0.13 19.64
C ASP A 86 -2.06 0.52 20.62
N GLY A 87 -0.96 1.08 20.10
CA GLY A 87 0.04 1.78 20.91
C GLY A 87 -0.49 3.06 21.58
N GLY A 88 -1.44 3.75 20.95
CA GLY A 88 -2.05 4.97 21.50
C GLY A 88 -2.88 4.70 22.78
N LEU A 89 -3.52 3.52 22.85
CA LEU A 89 -4.29 3.09 24.01
C LEU A 89 -3.41 2.77 25.22
N GLN A 90 -2.20 2.25 25.04
CA GLN A 90 -1.29 2.00 26.16
C GLN A 90 -0.71 3.29 26.76
N VAL A 91 -0.37 4.29 25.94
CA VAL A 91 0.19 5.56 26.44
C VAL A 91 -0.87 6.41 27.17
N GLN A 92 -2.12 6.40 26.71
CA GLN A 92 -3.21 7.06 27.44
C GLN A 92 -3.54 6.37 28.77
N LYS A 93 -3.59 5.03 28.81
CA LYS A 93 -3.85 4.29 30.06
C LYS A 93 -2.76 4.53 31.10
N LYS A 94 -1.49 4.58 30.70
CA LYS A 94 -0.39 4.83 31.63
C LYS A 94 -0.45 6.24 32.25
N LYS A 95 -0.76 7.27 31.46
CA LYS A 95 -0.96 8.65 31.98
C LYS A 95 -2.16 8.81 32.92
N ILE A 96 -3.19 7.97 32.79
CA ILE A 96 -4.35 8.00 33.68
C ILE A 96 -4.03 7.28 35.00
N ILE A 97 -3.27 6.18 34.96
CA ILE A 97 -2.86 5.43 36.16
C ILE A 97 -1.82 6.24 36.97
N ASP A 98 -0.87 6.92 36.33
CA ASP A 98 0.14 7.75 37.02
C ASP A 98 -0.43 9.08 37.59
N ARG A 99 -1.73 9.33 37.43
CA ARG A 99 -2.45 10.53 37.94
C ARG A 99 -3.44 10.23 39.06
N VAL A 100 -3.49 8.99 39.56
CA VAL A 100 -4.32 8.57 40.70
C VAL A 100 -3.44 8.32 41.91
#